data_AF-A0A6M4IT25-F1
#
_entry.id   AF-A0A6M4IT25-F1
#
_cell.length_a   1.000
_cell.length_b   1.000
_cell.length_c   1.000
_cell.angle_alpha   90.00
_cell.angle_beta   90.00
_cell.angle_gamma   90.00
#
_symmetry.space_group_name_H-M   'P 1'
#
loop_
_entity.id
_entity.type
_entity.pdbx_description
1 polymer ?
#
loop_
_entity_poly.entity_id
_entity_poly.type
_entity_poly.pdbx_seq_one_letter_code
_entity_poly.pdbx_strand_id
1 'polypeptide(L)'
;MHRLAAASLFVAGSAASVSAQVPTAVDFLGNNSIVTVRFVGSEAADRSTLAYQIGAIGSFNAAGTWTDLFTNNGVGASAPGTQMQIGNVSSGQNVFFRLTNTTQGVGPTFTNFRFYSGLASRNPDNALHMAVSAGSGLAASGGGTFTTAFSFEDRSGTIVPISDFDYNDLRFEISNVSTVVPEPGTYILMASGLAGLGMMARRRRNNA
;
A
#
# COMPACT_ATOMS: atom_id res chain seq x y z
N MET A 1 41.79 38.26 31.76
CA MET A 1 40.65 37.43 32.21
C MET A 1 39.81 37.09 30.99
N HIS A 2 39.89 35.85 30.50
CA HIS A 2 39.31 35.41 29.23
C HIS A 2 37.84 35.01 29.40
N ARG A 3 36.99 35.44 28.47
CA ARG A 3 35.59 35.00 28.37
C ARG A 3 35.53 33.80 27.44
N LEU A 4 35.19 32.62 27.96
CA LEU A 4 34.84 31.47 27.15
C LEU A 4 33.42 31.66 26.58
N ALA A 5 33.29 31.65 25.27
CA ALA A 5 32.01 31.51 24.59
C ALA A 5 31.76 30.01 24.34
N ALA A 6 30.71 29.46 24.93
CA ALA A 6 30.24 28.11 24.65
C ALA A 6 29.31 28.15 23.43
N ALA A 7 29.78 27.66 22.29
CA ALA A 7 28.94 27.45 21.11
C ALA A 7 28.30 26.06 21.23
N SER A 8 27.00 26.02 21.48
CA SER A 8 26.19 24.78 21.44
C SER A 8 25.93 24.40 19.98
N LEU A 9 26.60 23.35 19.52
CA LEU A 9 26.39 22.74 18.20
C LEU A 9 25.13 21.86 18.27
N PHE A 10 24.04 22.30 17.65
CA PHE A 10 22.86 21.44 17.45
C PHE A 10 23.16 20.46 16.32
N VAL A 11 23.40 19.19 16.65
CA VAL A 11 23.42 18.10 15.69
C VAL A 11 21.97 17.74 15.37
N ALA A 12 21.48 18.17 14.22
CA ALA A 12 20.21 17.69 13.68
C ALA A 12 20.42 16.24 13.20
N GLY A 13 20.08 15.28 14.05
CA GLY A 13 19.96 13.88 13.64
C GLY A 13 18.84 13.78 12.60
N SER A 14 19.18 13.44 11.36
CA SER A 14 18.21 13.05 10.36
C SER A 14 17.54 11.76 10.83
N ALA A 15 16.35 11.86 11.40
CA ALA A 15 15.48 10.70 11.56
C ALA A 15 15.21 10.17 10.15
N ALA A 16 15.70 8.96 9.86
CA ALA A 16 15.22 8.23 8.70
C ALA A 16 13.71 8.10 8.89
N SER A 17 12.94 8.76 8.02
CA SER A 17 11.52 8.55 7.94
C SER A 17 11.32 7.08 7.57
N VAL A 18 10.97 6.25 8.56
CA VAL A 18 10.32 4.98 8.27
C VAL A 18 9.10 5.37 7.44
N SER A 19 9.10 5.02 6.16
CA SER A 19 7.94 5.19 5.30
C SER A 19 6.85 4.32 5.92
N ALA A 20 6.01 4.92 6.77
CA ALA A 20 4.87 4.22 7.34
C ALA A 20 4.04 3.69 6.18
N GLN A 21 3.87 2.36 6.11
CA GLN A 21 2.91 1.76 5.21
C GLN A 21 1.53 2.30 5.60
N VAL A 22 0.86 2.99 4.68
CA VAL A 22 -0.43 3.61 4.95
C VAL A 22 -1.52 2.66 4.46
N PRO A 23 -2.34 2.07 5.36
CA PRO A 23 -3.49 1.28 4.97
C PRO A 23 -4.38 2.07 4.01
N THR A 24 -4.83 1.44 2.94
CA THR A 24 -5.50 2.14 1.85
C THR A 24 -6.77 1.43 1.40
N ALA A 25 -7.79 2.24 1.14
CA ALA A 25 -9.04 1.81 0.54
C ALA A 25 -9.07 2.05 -0.99
N VAL A 26 -7.94 2.46 -1.57
CA VAL A 26 -7.83 2.88 -2.97
C VAL A 26 -7.73 1.67 -3.89
N ASP A 27 -8.51 1.70 -4.97
CA ASP A 27 -8.40 0.77 -6.10
C ASP A 27 -7.44 1.31 -7.17
N PHE A 28 -6.99 0.42 -8.05
CA PHE A 28 -5.98 0.67 -9.06
C PHE A 28 -6.65 1.01 -10.39
N LEU A 29 -6.48 2.24 -10.88
CA LEU A 29 -7.13 2.67 -12.11
C LEU A 29 -6.23 2.40 -13.31
N GLY A 30 -6.80 1.75 -14.33
CA GLY A 30 -6.16 1.56 -15.63
C GLY A 30 -5.93 2.88 -16.35
N ASN A 31 -4.84 2.94 -17.11
CA ASN A 31 -4.46 4.10 -17.91
C ASN A 31 -4.35 3.78 -19.41
N ASN A 32 -5.02 2.71 -19.87
CA ASN A 32 -4.92 2.19 -21.24
C ASN A 32 -3.49 1.78 -21.62
N SER A 33 -2.82 1.04 -20.73
CA SER A 33 -1.49 0.48 -20.96
C SER A 33 -1.39 -0.95 -20.47
N ILE A 34 -0.34 -1.65 -20.90
CA ILE A 34 0.05 -2.95 -20.33
C ILE A 34 0.51 -2.73 -18.89
N VAL A 35 -0.12 -3.44 -17.96
CA VAL A 35 0.23 -3.40 -16.54
C VAL A 35 1.13 -4.58 -16.22
N THR A 36 2.24 -4.30 -15.53
CA THR A 36 3.14 -5.32 -15.01
C THR A 36 3.12 -5.26 -13.49
N VAL A 37 3.07 -6.42 -12.85
CA VAL A 37 3.20 -6.57 -11.40
C VAL A 37 4.52 -7.26 -11.10
N ARG A 38 5.25 -6.82 -10.08
CA ARG A 38 6.49 -7.45 -9.63
C ARG A 38 6.38 -7.87 -8.17
N PHE A 39 6.74 -9.11 -7.89
CA PHE A 39 6.88 -9.59 -6.53
C PHE A 39 8.09 -8.95 -5.85
N VAL A 40 7.88 -8.33 -4.69
CA VAL A 40 8.95 -7.70 -3.90
C VAL A 40 9.46 -8.66 -2.84
N GLY A 41 8.57 -9.37 -2.16
CA GLY A 41 8.93 -10.33 -1.12
C GLY A 41 7.88 -10.44 -0.03
N SER A 42 8.23 -11.10 1.06
CA SER A 42 7.41 -11.34 2.25
C SER A 42 8.35 -11.45 3.45
N GLU A 43 7.91 -10.98 4.62
CA GLU A 43 8.63 -11.16 5.91
C GLU A 43 7.88 -12.08 6.88
N ALA A 44 6.62 -12.39 6.58
CA ALA A 44 5.79 -13.28 7.38
C ALA A 44 6.05 -14.77 7.09
N ALA A 45 5.63 -15.61 8.04
CA ALA A 45 5.79 -17.07 7.95
C ALA A 45 4.61 -17.76 7.25
N ASP A 46 3.43 -17.16 7.22
CA ASP A 46 2.25 -17.75 6.60
C ASP A 46 2.43 -17.83 5.07
N ARG A 47 1.85 -18.87 4.48
CA ARG A 47 1.80 -19.05 3.04
C ARG A 47 0.50 -18.49 2.48
N SER A 48 0.64 -17.62 1.51
CA SER A 48 -0.42 -16.89 0.85
C SER A 48 -0.22 -16.80 -0.66
N THR A 49 -1.33 -16.79 -1.40
CA THR A 49 -1.33 -16.63 -2.86
C THR A 49 -2.02 -15.32 -3.23
N LEU A 50 -1.29 -14.44 -3.90
CA LEU A 50 -1.81 -13.21 -4.50
C LEU A 50 -2.44 -13.53 -5.84
N ALA A 51 -3.64 -13.01 -6.06
CA ALA A 51 -4.36 -13.08 -7.32
C ALA A 51 -4.94 -11.72 -7.71
N TYR A 52 -5.30 -11.56 -8.97
CA TYR A 52 -5.94 -10.34 -9.47
C TYR A 52 -7.22 -10.61 -10.26
N GLN A 53 -8.00 -9.55 -10.39
CA GLN A 53 -9.16 -9.46 -11.28
C GLN A 53 -9.17 -8.07 -11.92
N ILE A 54 -9.49 -7.99 -13.21
CA ILE A 54 -9.74 -6.72 -13.90
C ILE A 54 -11.24 -6.56 -14.11
N GLY A 55 -11.79 -5.40 -13.75
CA GLY A 55 -13.21 -5.10 -13.90
C GLY A 55 -13.45 -3.62 -14.17
N ALA A 56 -14.68 -3.22 -14.46
CA ALA A 56 -15.03 -1.81 -14.53
C ALA A 56 -14.94 -1.16 -13.13
N ILE A 57 -14.80 0.17 -13.07
CA ILE A 57 -14.91 0.89 -11.80
C ILE A 57 -16.24 0.55 -11.11
N GLY A 58 -16.17 0.19 -9.83
CA GLY A 58 -17.34 -0.21 -9.04
C GLY A 58 -17.83 -1.65 -9.27
N SER A 59 -17.20 -2.42 -10.16
CA SER A 59 -17.62 -3.80 -10.46
C SER A 59 -16.86 -4.87 -9.66
N PHE A 60 -16.43 -4.55 -8.43
CA PHE A 60 -15.78 -5.55 -7.57
C PHE A 60 -16.69 -6.76 -7.37
N ASN A 61 -16.16 -7.96 -7.61
CA ASN A 61 -16.91 -9.21 -7.45
C ASN A 61 -16.04 -10.27 -6.77
N ALA A 62 -16.22 -10.44 -5.46
CA ALA A 62 -15.51 -11.44 -4.66
C ALA A 62 -15.67 -12.88 -5.20
N ALA A 63 -16.81 -13.20 -5.81
CA ALA A 63 -17.12 -14.51 -6.38
C ALA A 63 -16.70 -14.67 -7.86
N GLY A 64 -16.07 -13.64 -8.45
CA GLY A 64 -15.59 -13.70 -9.82
C GLY A 64 -14.39 -14.63 -10.01
N THR A 65 -13.92 -14.72 -11.26
CA THR A 65 -12.69 -15.43 -11.59
C THR A 65 -11.49 -14.57 -11.21
N TRP A 66 -10.55 -15.17 -10.48
CA TRP A 66 -9.29 -14.56 -10.06
C TRP A 66 -8.14 -15.32 -10.70
N THR A 67 -7.14 -14.59 -11.19
CA THR A 67 -5.92 -15.16 -11.79
C THR A 67 -4.76 -15.01 -10.81
N ASP A 68 -4.11 -16.12 -10.46
CA ASP A 68 -2.99 -16.13 -9.52
C ASP A 68 -1.74 -15.45 -10.12
N LEU A 69 -1.02 -14.70 -9.28
CA LEU A 69 0.19 -13.97 -9.61
C LEU A 69 1.40 -14.59 -8.94
N PHE A 70 1.41 -14.54 -7.60
CA PHE A 70 2.56 -14.88 -6.78
C PHE A 70 2.13 -15.68 -5.56
N THR A 71 3.01 -16.54 -5.08
CA THR A 71 2.86 -17.21 -3.78
C THR A 71 4.06 -16.88 -2.93
N ASN A 72 3.86 -16.45 -1.68
CA ASN A 72 4.95 -16.38 -0.71
C ASN A 72 5.08 -17.73 0.01
N ASN A 73 6.30 -18.07 0.44
CA ASN A 73 6.64 -19.21 1.30
C ASN A 73 6.27 -20.63 0.79
N GLY A 74 7.08 -21.61 1.18
CA GLY A 74 6.89 -23.02 0.84
C GLY A 74 7.11 -23.38 -0.64
N VAL A 75 6.63 -24.56 -1.03
CA VAL A 75 6.85 -25.11 -2.38
C VAL A 75 6.14 -24.26 -3.44
N GLY A 76 6.85 -23.85 -4.49
CA GLY A 76 6.31 -23.00 -5.55
C GLY A 76 6.26 -21.51 -5.19
N ALA A 77 6.91 -21.09 -4.11
CA ALA A 77 7.06 -19.68 -3.78
C ALA A 77 7.74 -18.91 -4.93
N SER A 78 7.23 -17.72 -5.22
CA SER A 78 7.80 -16.81 -6.21
C SER A 78 9.10 -16.21 -5.67
N ALA A 79 10.12 -16.10 -6.53
CA ALA A 79 11.36 -15.42 -6.16
C ALA A 79 11.16 -13.90 -6.18
N PRO A 80 11.69 -13.13 -5.20
CA PRO A 80 11.74 -11.67 -5.27
C PRO A 80 12.27 -11.19 -6.63
N GLY A 81 11.60 -10.20 -7.21
CA GLY A 81 11.91 -9.69 -8.55
C GLY A 81 11.14 -10.35 -9.69
N THR A 82 10.42 -11.46 -9.45
CA THR A 82 9.55 -12.09 -10.45
C THR A 82 8.50 -11.08 -10.94
N GLN A 83 8.36 -10.94 -12.27
CA GLN A 83 7.38 -10.05 -12.89
C GLN A 83 6.33 -10.86 -13.65
N MET A 84 5.08 -10.37 -13.63
CA MET A 84 4.00 -10.88 -14.46
C MET A 84 3.28 -9.72 -15.14
N GLN A 85 3.07 -9.83 -16.45
CA GLN A 85 2.21 -8.91 -17.21
C GLN A 85 0.76 -9.38 -17.08
N ILE A 86 -0.11 -8.51 -16.58
CA ILE A 86 -1.53 -8.83 -16.38
C ILE A 86 -2.42 -8.41 -17.55
N GLY A 87 -1.79 -7.89 -18.61
CA GLY A 87 -2.43 -7.43 -19.84
C GLY A 87 -2.68 -5.92 -19.88
N ASN A 88 -3.38 -5.47 -20.92
CA ASN A 88 -3.80 -4.08 -21.06
C ASN A 88 -4.97 -3.79 -20.12
N VAL A 89 -4.85 -2.76 -19.29
CA VAL A 89 -5.94 -2.29 -18.42
C VAL A 89 -6.44 -0.96 -18.95
N SER A 90 -7.64 -0.97 -19.52
CA SER A 90 -8.25 0.20 -20.16
C SER A 90 -8.55 1.30 -19.14
N SER A 91 -8.61 2.55 -19.60
CA SER A 91 -9.19 3.63 -18.80
C SER A 91 -10.62 3.29 -18.41
N GLY A 92 -11.00 3.54 -17.16
CA GLY A 92 -12.31 3.16 -16.61
C GLY A 92 -12.38 1.72 -16.07
N GLN A 93 -11.28 0.97 -16.10
CA GLN A 93 -11.14 -0.31 -15.42
C GLN A 93 -10.31 -0.20 -14.15
N ASN A 94 -10.61 -1.08 -13.20
CA ASN A 94 -9.84 -1.30 -12.00
C ASN A 94 -9.11 -2.64 -12.05
N VAL A 95 -7.92 -2.68 -11.43
CA VAL A 95 -7.30 -3.93 -10.99
C VAL A 95 -7.63 -4.13 -9.52
N PHE A 96 -8.25 -5.26 -9.20
CA PHE A 96 -8.51 -5.69 -7.83
C PHE A 96 -7.52 -6.79 -7.48
N PHE A 97 -7.04 -6.80 -6.24
CA PHE A 97 -6.17 -7.84 -5.73
C PHE A 97 -6.86 -8.62 -4.61
N ARG A 98 -6.54 -9.90 -4.55
CA ARG A 98 -6.95 -10.81 -3.48
C ARG A 98 -5.72 -11.53 -2.96
N LEU A 99 -5.53 -11.53 -1.66
CA LEU A 99 -4.61 -12.42 -0.99
C LEU A 99 -5.39 -13.58 -0.36
N THR A 100 -4.96 -14.81 -0.63
CA THR A 100 -5.53 -16.00 0.01
C THR A 100 -4.50 -16.62 0.94
N ASN A 101 -4.73 -16.53 2.25
CA ASN A 101 -3.90 -17.22 3.23
C ASN A 101 -4.29 -18.70 3.29
N THR A 102 -3.35 -19.54 2.88
CA THR A 102 -3.51 -20.99 2.78
C THR A 102 -3.08 -21.73 4.05
N THR A 103 -2.45 -21.01 4.99
CA THR A 103 -1.90 -21.55 6.24
C THR A 103 -2.81 -21.29 7.43
N GLN A 104 -3.39 -20.08 7.51
CA GLN A 104 -4.32 -19.74 8.58
C GLN A 104 -5.60 -20.57 8.42
N GLY A 105 -5.88 -21.38 9.45
CA GLY A 105 -7.19 -21.95 9.69
C GLY A 105 -7.55 -21.93 11.15
N VAL A 106 -8.80 -21.55 11.43
CA VAL A 106 -9.35 -21.57 12.79
C VAL A 106 -9.66 -23.02 13.15
N GLY A 107 -8.66 -23.75 13.63
CA GLY A 107 -8.76 -25.19 13.85
C GLY A 107 -8.61 -26.02 12.56
N PRO A 108 -8.85 -27.35 12.63
CA PRO A 108 -8.40 -28.31 11.62
C PRO A 108 -9.06 -28.21 10.23
N THR A 109 -9.91 -27.21 9.94
CA THR A 109 -10.82 -27.27 8.79
C THR A 109 -11.03 -25.95 8.02
N PHE A 110 -10.41 -24.83 8.38
CA PHE A 110 -10.70 -23.53 7.72
C PHE A 110 -9.47 -22.88 7.08
N THR A 111 -8.83 -23.55 6.12
CA THR A 111 -7.80 -22.90 5.29
C THR A 111 -8.44 -22.01 4.21
N ASN A 112 -7.66 -21.09 3.63
CA ASN A 112 -8.03 -20.22 2.50
C ASN A 112 -8.86 -18.98 2.87
N PHE A 113 -8.47 -18.27 3.93
CA PHE A 113 -8.99 -16.93 4.20
C PHE A 113 -8.63 -15.97 3.07
N ARG A 114 -9.58 -15.13 2.65
CA ARG A 114 -9.42 -14.23 1.52
C ARG A 114 -9.57 -12.79 1.97
N PHE A 115 -8.57 -11.99 1.63
CA PHE A 115 -8.54 -10.56 1.87
C PHE A 115 -8.36 -9.83 0.54
N TYR A 116 -8.93 -8.65 0.42
CA TYR A 116 -9.09 -7.92 -0.82
C TYR A 116 -8.55 -6.49 -0.68
N SER A 117 -8.03 -5.97 -1.78
CA SER A 117 -7.72 -4.55 -1.91
C SER A 117 -8.99 -3.69 -1.90
N GLY A 118 -8.82 -2.41 -1.56
CA GLY A 118 -9.89 -1.41 -1.59
C GLY A 118 -10.65 -1.29 -0.27
N LEU A 119 -11.94 -0.94 -0.32
CA LEU A 119 -12.76 -0.67 0.87
C LEU A 119 -12.72 -1.81 1.90
N ALA A 120 -12.67 -1.44 3.18
CA ALA A 120 -12.66 -2.39 4.30
C ALA A 120 -13.87 -3.32 4.31
N SER A 121 -15.03 -2.84 3.84
CA SER A 121 -16.27 -3.62 3.72
C SER A 121 -16.19 -4.80 2.74
N ARG A 122 -15.11 -4.92 1.97
CA ARG A 122 -14.83 -6.09 1.13
C ARG A 122 -14.24 -7.25 1.93
N ASN A 123 -13.72 -6.99 3.12
CA ASN A 123 -13.02 -7.96 3.95
C ASN A 123 -13.93 -8.52 5.04
N PRO A 124 -13.78 -9.82 5.40
CA PRO A 124 -14.65 -10.49 6.37
C PRO A 124 -14.71 -9.83 7.76
N ASP A 125 -13.66 -9.13 8.16
CA ASP A 125 -13.52 -8.44 9.44
C ASP A 125 -13.70 -6.93 9.35
N ASN A 126 -14.11 -6.43 8.18
CA ASN A 126 -14.31 -5.01 7.92
C ASN A 126 -13.06 -4.15 8.22
N ALA A 127 -11.85 -4.70 7.99
CA ALA A 127 -10.57 -4.00 8.07
C ALA A 127 -9.92 -3.80 6.68
N LEU A 128 -8.93 -2.90 6.59
CA LEU A 128 -8.11 -2.72 5.40
C LEU A 128 -6.92 -3.67 5.44
N HIS A 129 -6.79 -4.53 4.44
CA HIS A 129 -5.72 -5.53 4.33
C HIS A 129 -4.66 -5.20 3.30
N MET A 130 -4.62 -3.95 2.84
CA MET A 130 -3.63 -3.49 1.89
C MET A 130 -3.15 -2.10 2.30
N ALA A 131 -1.84 -1.92 2.28
CA ALA A 131 -1.18 -0.65 2.43
C ALA A 131 -0.46 -0.25 1.14
N VAL A 132 -0.26 1.05 0.96
CA VAL A 132 0.42 1.63 -0.20
C VAL A 132 1.69 2.38 0.22
N SER A 133 2.70 2.31 -0.63
CA SER A 133 3.95 3.06 -0.52
C SER A 133 4.49 3.40 -1.92
N ALA A 134 5.56 4.21 -1.96
CA ALA A 134 6.24 4.50 -3.22
C ALA A 134 6.85 3.22 -3.82
N GLY A 135 6.69 3.02 -5.12
CA GLY A 135 7.35 1.95 -5.85
C GLY A 135 8.86 2.16 -5.96
N SER A 136 9.57 1.11 -6.37
CA SER A 136 11.04 1.14 -6.49
C SER A 136 11.57 2.08 -7.59
N GLY A 137 10.72 2.51 -8.53
CA GLY A 137 11.11 3.28 -9.70
C GLY A 137 11.84 2.46 -10.78
N LEU A 138 11.98 1.14 -10.60
CA LEU A 138 12.61 0.26 -11.58
C LEU A 138 11.75 0.14 -12.85
N ALA A 139 12.41 -0.16 -13.96
CA ALA A 139 11.74 -0.40 -15.23
C ALA A 139 10.94 -1.71 -15.20
N ALA A 140 9.70 -1.65 -15.70
CA ALA A 140 8.84 -2.82 -15.83
C ALA A 140 9.03 -3.49 -17.20
N SER A 141 8.96 -4.82 -17.23
CA SER A 141 9.11 -5.62 -18.46
C SER A 141 8.05 -5.33 -19.53
N GLY A 142 6.83 -4.93 -19.12
CA GLY A 142 5.76 -4.47 -20.02
C GLY A 142 5.84 -2.99 -20.39
N GLY A 143 6.93 -2.30 -20.04
CA GLY A 143 7.10 -0.86 -20.22
C GLY A 143 6.66 -0.04 -19.00
N GLY A 144 7.16 1.20 -18.93
CA GLY A 144 6.94 2.10 -17.79
C GLY A 144 7.84 1.77 -16.58
N THR A 145 7.48 2.33 -15.44
CA THR A 145 8.21 2.16 -14.17
C THR A 145 7.27 1.74 -13.04
N PHE A 146 7.80 1.03 -12.06
CA PHE A 146 7.06 0.69 -10.85
C PHE A 146 7.01 1.91 -9.92
N THR A 147 5.93 2.68 -10.02
CA THR A 147 5.75 3.92 -9.25
C THR A 147 5.02 3.70 -7.92
N THR A 148 4.32 2.58 -7.78
CA THR A 148 3.54 2.28 -6.58
C THR A 148 3.83 0.86 -6.08
N ALA A 149 4.12 0.75 -4.78
CA ALA A 149 4.29 -0.52 -4.08
C ALA A 149 3.12 -0.75 -3.12
N PHE A 150 2.79 -2.01 -2.94
CA PHE A 150 1.67 -2.49 -2.14
C PHE A 150 2.13 -3.58 -1.23
N SER A 151 1.44 -3.67 -0.10
CA SER A 151 1.78 -4.62 0.93
C SER A 151 0.51 -5.09 1.60
N PHE A 152 0.32 -6.40 1.63
CA PHE A 152 -0.87 -7.02 2.17
C PHE A 152 -0.66 -7.50 3.59
N GLU A 153 -1.78 -7.53 4.30
CA GLU A 153 -1.98 -8.26 5.54
C GLU A 153 -2.81 -9.53 5.25
N ASP A 154 -2.34 -10.70 5.71
CA ASP A 154 -2.87 -12.01 5.35
C ASP A 154 -3.61 -12.74 6.47
N ARG A 155 -3.71 -12.11 7.64
CA ARG A 155 -4.51 -12.57 8.77
C ARG A 155 -5.66 -11.63 9.06
N SER A 156 -6.69 -12.13 9.73
CA SER A 156 -7.83 -11.31 10.16
C SER A 156 -7.52 -10.56 11.46
N GLY A 157 -8.06 -9.34 11.60
CA GLY A 157 -8.09 -8.59 12.86
C GLY A 157 -9.04 -9.13 13.92
N THR A 158 -9.86 -10.15 13.61
CA THR A 158 -10.90 -10.66 14.52
C THR A 158 -10.80 -12.16 14.81
N ILE A 159 -9.96 -12.89 14.09
CA ILE A 159 -9.82 -14.35 14.19
C ILE A 159 -8.41 -14.68 14.66
N VAL A 160 -8.27 -15.62 15.59
CA VAL A 160 -6.97 -16.02 16.15
C VAL A 160 -6.24 -17.00 15.22
N PRO A 161 -4.92 -16.84 14.95
CA PRO A 161 -4.07 -15.74 15.41
C PRO A 161 -4.44 -14.42 14.73
N ILE A 162 -4.52 -13.35 15.53
CA ILE A 162 -4.94 -12.03 15.08
C ILE A 162 -3.81 -11.41 14.24
N SER A 163 -4.20 -10.67 13.21
CA SER A 163 -3.33 -9.78 12.44
C SER A 163 -2.60 -8.77 13.34
N ASP A 164 -1.32 -8.53 13.04
CA ASP A 164 -0.53 -7.46 13.66
C ASP A 164 -0.52 -6.16 12.84
N PHE A 165 -1.07 -6.20 11.61
CA PHE A 165 -1.25 -5.07 10.71
C PHE A 165 0.06 -4.34 10.41
N ASP A 166 1.15 -5.09 10.32
CA ASP A 166 2.42 -4.56 9.86
C ASP A 166 2.55 -4.59 8.32
N TYR A 167 1.60 -5.24 7.64
CA TYR A 167 1.52 -5.31 6.18
C TYR A 167 2.82 -5.79 5.53
N ASN A 168 3.53 -6.76 6.12
CA ASN A 168 4.72 -7.33 5.50
C ASN A 168 4.51 -8.76 4.96
N ASP A 169 3.28 -9.27 5.03
CA ASP A 169 2.96 -10.65 4.66
C ASP A 169 3.16 -10.91 3.16
N LEU A 170 2.74 -9.99 2.29
CA LEU A 170 3.03 -10.08 0.87
C LEU A 170 3.20 -8.70 0.23
N ARG A 171 4.36 -8.46 -0.35
CA ARG A 171 4.71 -7.17 -0.98
C ARG A 171 4.91 -7.33 -2.48
N PHE A 172 4.35 -6.40 -3.23
CA PHE A 172 4.50 -6.31 -4.68
C PHE A 172 4.46 -4.85 -5.14
N GLU A 173 4.85 -4.60 -6.37
CA GLU A 173 4.72 -3.29 -6.99
C GLU A 173 4.13 -3.42 -8.39
N ILE A 174 3.60 -2.31 -8.90
CA ILE A 174 2.82 -2.30 -10.14
C ILE A 174 3.20 -1.10 -11.00
N SER A 175 3.23 -1.30 -12.31
CA SER A 175 3.49 -0.26 -13.30
C SER A 175 2.23 0.18 -14.02
N ASN A 176 2.26 1.38 -14.60
CA ASN A 176 1.23 1.90 -15.50
C ASN A 176 -0.20 1.85 -14.94
N VAL A 177 -0.34 2.15 -13.66
CA VAL A 177 -1.64 2.37 -13.02
C VAL A 177 -1.62 3.71 -12.30
N SER A 178 -2.80 4.29 -12.13
CA SER A 178 -2.99 5.43 -11.25
C SER A 178 -3.62 4.97 -9.95
N THR A 179 -3.07 5.44 -8.82
CA THR A 179 -3.79 5.41 -7.55
C THR A 179 -4.33 6.80 -7.31
N VAL A 180 -5.64 6.93 -7.12
CA VAL A 180 -6.21 8.16 -6.57
C VAL A 180 -6.05 8.05 -5.07
N VAL A 181 -4.85 8.31 -4.57
CA VAL A 181 -4.66 8.58 -3.14
C VAL A 181 -5.27 9.97 -2.92
N PRO A 182 -6.37 10.10 -2.14
CA PRO A 182 -6.85 11.43 -1.77
C PRO A 182 -5.71 12.12 -1.05
N GLU A 183 -5.25 13.26 -1.57
CA GLU A 183 -4.07 13.90 -1.01
C GLU A 183 -4.26 14.15 0.49
N PRO A 184 -3.39 13.59 1.35
CA PRO A 184 -3.71 13.37 2.76
C PRO A 184 -3.62 14.69 3.51
N GLY A 185 -4.73 15.41 3.67
CA GLY A 185 -4.88 16.56 4.58
C GLY A 185 -3.86 17.70 4.45
N THR A 186 -2.87 17.59 3.55
CA THR A 186 -1.67 18.42 3.50
C THR A 186 -2.05 19.78 2.97
N TYR A 187 -3.00 19.84 2.04
CA TYR A 187 -3.62 21.10 1.64
C TYR A 187 -4.40 21.76 2.78
N ILE A 188 -5.09 20.99 3.62
CA ILE A 188 -5.81 21.54 4.78
C ILE A 188 -4.81 22.03 5.84
N LEU A 189 -3.73 21.30 6.08
CA LEU A 189 -2.69 21.67 7.03
C LEU A 189 -1.87 22.88 6.52
N MET A 190 -1.56 22.92 5.23
CA MET A 190 -0.90 24.04 4.56
C MET A 190 -1.82 25.28 4.57
N ALA A 191 -3.09 25.12 4.23
CA ALA A 191 -4.08 26.20 4.24
C ALA A 191 -4.30 26.74 5.66
N SER A 192 -4.43 25.86 6.65
CA SER A 192 -4.57 26.27 8.06
C SER A 192 -3.29 26.93 8.60
N GLY A 193 -2.11 26.44 8.21
CA GLY A 193 -0.82 27.07 8.52
C GLY A 193 -0.71 28.48 7.92
N LEU A 194 -1.06 28.65 6.65
CA LEU A 194 -1.11 29.95 5.97
C LEU A 194 -2.13 30.91 6.61
N ALA A 195 -3.32 30.41 6.96
CA ALA A 195 -4.33 31.19 7.66
C ALA A 195 -3.84 31.66 9.04
N GLY A 196 -3.16 30.79 9.80
CA GLY A 196 -2.52 31.12 11.07
C GLY A 196 -1.46 32.23 10.94
N LEU A 197 -0.57 32.12 9.94
CA LEU A 197 0.44 33.12 9.64
C LEU A 197 -0.18 34.47 9.24
N GLY A 198 -1.24 34.46 8.42
CA GLY A 198 -1.97 35.66 8.01
C GLY A 198 -2.63 36.40 9.19
N MET A 199 -3.27 35.65 10.10
CA MET A 199 -3.84 36.24 11.33
C MET A 199 -2.76 36.85 12.22
N MET A 200 -1.60 36.20 12.37
CA MET A 200 -0.50 36.72 13.19
C MET A 200 0.12 37.98 12.58
N ALA A 201 0.27 38.04 11.24
CA ALA A 201 0.75 39.23 10.53
C ALA A 201 -0.20 40.43 10.69
N ARG A 202 -1.53 40.19 10.67
CA ARG A 202 -2.52 41.25 10.88
C ARG A 202 -2.45 41.85 12.30
N ARG A 203 -2.23 41.02 13.33
CA ARG A 203 -2.10 41.51 14.71
C ARG A 203 -0.87 42.40 14.90
N ARG A 204 0.24 42.12 14.21
CA ARG A 204 1.45 42.95 14.28
C ARG A 204 1.27 44.33 13.64
N ARG A 205 0.47 44.43 12.58
CA ARG A 205 0.17 45.72 11.92
C ARG A 205 -0.76 46.64 12.74
N ASN A 206 -1.60 46.08 13.61
CA ASN A 206 -2.52 46.86 14.44
C ASN A 206 -1.89 47.31 15.77
N ASN A 207 -0.75 46.73 16.15
CA ASN A 207 -0.04 47.02 17.40
C ASN A 207 1.26 47.84 17.18
N ALA A 208 1.52 48.27 15.94
CA ALA A 208 2.62 49.15 15.54
C ALA A 208 2.03 50.45 15.00
#